data_AF-X6P523-F1
#
_entry.id   AF-X6P523-F1
#
_cell.length_a   1.000
_cell.length_b   1.000
_cell.length_c   1.000
_cell.angle_alpha   90.00
_cell.angle_beta   90.00
_cell.angle_gamma   90.00
#
_symmetry.space_group_name_H-M   'P 1'
#
loop_
_entity.id
_entity.type
_entity.pdbx_description
1 polymer ?
#
loop_
_entity_poly.entity_id
_entity_poly.type
_entity_poly.pdbx_seq_one_letter_code
_entity_poly.pdbx_strand_id
1 'polypeptide(L)'
;MEEPRVLGNNILWLYYEDMSKDCLKEIAKIVEFLNLGDLIDSQDLENIAKNSSFETMKTMAKEGKETFPVEFFRKGVCDDWKNCFNEEYAGLFDTITNTKFAGINIPYCTKVQGGNSSFTKQ
;
A
#
# COMPACT_ATOMS: atom_id res chain seq x y z
N MET A 1 -3.95 -12.53 13.61
CA MET A 1 -3.23 -11.99 12.44
C MET A 1 -4.05 -12.33 11.22
N GLU A 2 -4.23 -11.40 10.29
CA GLU A 2 -4.93 -11.69 9.02
C GLU A 2 -3.96 -12.48 8.14
N GLU A 3 -4.41 -13.62 7.60
CA GLU A 3 -3.54 -14.51 6.81
C GLU A 3 -2.98 -13.80 5.56
N PRO A 4 -1.74 -14.11 5.14
CA PRO A 4 -1.16 -13.54 3.93
C PRO A 4 -2.01 -13.93 2.71
N ARG A 5 -2.29 -12.96 1.85
CA ARG A 5 -3.12 -13.14 0.66
C ARG A 5 -2.29 -13.78 -0.44
N VAL A 6 -2.09 -15.09 -0.36
CA VAL A 6 -1.30 -15.86 -1.32
C VAL A 6 -2.22 -16.50 -2.36
N LEU A 7 -1.95 -16.24 -3.64
CA LEU A 7 -2.63 -16.91 -4.75
C LEU A 7 -1.79 -18.10 -5.21
N GLY A 8 -2.24 -19.31 -4.88
CA GLY A 8 -1.44 -20.52 -5.04
C GLY A 8 -0.24 -20.50 -4.08
N ASN A 9 0.96 -20.82 -4.59
CA ASN A 9 2.18 -20.88 -3.77
C ASN A 9 3.26 -19.87 -4.19
N ASN A 10 3.00 -19.05 -5.23
CA ASN A 10 4.05 -18.30 -5.93
C ASN A 10 3.71 -16.82 -6.13
N ILE A 11 2.55 -16.36 -5.65
CA ILE A 11 2.12 -14.97 -5.78
C ILE A 11 1.65 -14.48 -4.41
N LEU A 12 2.36 -13.51 -3.85
CA LEU A 12 1.96 -12.76 -2.66
C LEU A 12 1.26 -11.47 -3.09
N TRP A 13 0.02 -11.27 -2.64
CA TRP A 13 -0.73 -10.06 -2.88
C TRP A 13 -0.55 -9.07 -1.73
N LEU A 14 -0.09 -7.86 -2.04
CA LEU A 14 0.12 -6.76 -1.08
C LEU A 14 -0.63 -5.51 -1.53
N TYR A 15 -1.04 -4.70 -0.56
CA TYR A 15 -1.63 -3.38 -0.81
C TYR A 15 -0.68 -2.29 -0.36
N TYR A 16 -0.63 -1.22 -1.14
CA TYR A 16 0.12 -0.02 -0.76
C TYR A 16 -0.38 0.57 0.55
N GLU A 17 -1.70 0.56 0.75
CA GLU A 17 -2.37 1.09 1.93
C GLU A 17 -2.02 0.30 3.19
N ASP A 18 -1.88 -1.03 3.09
CA ASP A 18 -1.46 -1.88 4.21
C ASP A 18 0.01 -1.61 4.56
N MET A 19 0.89 -1.47 3.57
CA MET A 19 2.29 -1.09 3.80
C MET A 19 2.43 0.29 4.44
N SER A 20 1.58 1.25 4.04
CA SER A 20 1.54 2.58 4.66
C SER A 20 1.00 2.56 6.09
N LYS A 21 0.12 1.60 6.43
CA LYS A 21 -0.50 1.49 7.76
C LYS A 21 0.36 0.72 8.75
N ASP A 22 0.96 -0.38 8.33
CA ASP A 22 1.77 -1.27 9.16
C ASP A 22 2.86 -1.93 8.31
N CYS A 23 3.92 -1.16 8.04
CA CYS A 23 5.03 -1.59 7.18
C CYS A 23 5.73 -2.83 7.73
N LEU A 24 5.95 -2.92 9.04
CA LEU A 24 6.61 -4.06 9.68
C LEU A 24 5.86 -5.36 9.44
N LYS A 25 4.53 -5.33 9.62
CA LYS A 25 3.69 -6.50 9.37
C LYS A 25 3.73 -6.93 7.91
N GLU A 26 3.67 -6.00 6.96
CA GLU A 26 3.74 -6.36 5.54
C GLU A 26 5.13 -6.87 5.13
N ILE A 27 6.22 -6.34 5.70
CA ILE A 27 7.57 -6.88 5.50
C ILE A 27 7.66 -8.30 6.07
N ALA A 28 7.11 -8.56 7.26
CA ALA A 28 7.10 -9.89 7.85
C ALA A 28 6.39 -10.91 6.95
N LYS A 29 5.27 -10.53 6.31
CA LYS A 29 4.59 -11.38 5.31
C LYS A 29 5.48 -11.69 4.11
N ILE A 30 6.27 -10.73 3.63
CA ILE A 30 7.21 -10.93 2.52
C ILE A 30 8.31 -11.91 2.94
N VAL A 31 8.87 -11.75 4.13
CA VAL A 31 9.92 -12.64 4.68
C VAL A 31 9.40 -14.07 4.82
N GLU A 32 8.19 -14.24 5.35
CA GLU A 32 7.54 -15.55 5.46
C GLU A 32 7.30 -16.16 4.07
N PHE A 33 6.74 -15.40 3.13
CA PHE A 33 6.47 -15.85 1.76
C PHE A 33 7.73 -16.28 1.01
N LEU A 34 8.86 -15.61 1.26
CA LEU A 34 10.16 -15.96 0.67
C LEU A 34 10.91 -17.06 1.44
N ASN A 35 10.34 -17.61 2.52
CA ASN A 35 10.96 -18.58 3.43
C ASN A 35 12.30 -18.09 4.01
N LEU A 36 12.38 -16.82 4.39
CA LEU A 36 13.57 -16.18 4.96
C LEU A 36 13.49 -16.01 6.49
N GLY A 37 12.49 -16.60 7.14
CA GLY A 37 12.23 -16.41 8.58
C GLY A 37 13.38 -16.81 9.51
N ASP A 38 14.21 -17.78 9.09
CA ASP A 38 15.39 -18.21 9.87
C ASP A 38 16.60 -17.27 9.69
N LEU A 39 16.56 -16.35 8.71
CA LEU A 39 17.67 -15.48 8.34
C LEU A 39 17.46 -14.02 8.77
N ILE A 40 16.22 -13.62 9.00
CA ILE A 40 15.83 -12.23 9.29
C ILE A 40 15.28 -12.19 10.71
N ASP A 41 15.96 -11.47 11.60
CA ASP A 41 15.47 -11.26 12.95
C ASP A 41 14.60 -10.01 13.09
N SER A 42 14.12 -9.72 14.30
CA SER A 42 13.28 -8.54 14.56
C SER A 42 14.03 -7.23 14.32
N GLN A 43 15.35 -7.18 14.55
CA GLN A 43 16.14 -5.98 14.33
C GLN A 43 16.34 -5.72 12.83
N ASP A 44 16.51 -6.78 12.04
CA ASP A 44 16.54 -6.70 10.58
C ASP A 44 15.21 -6.16 10.02
N LEU A 45 14.06 -6.65 10.52
CA LEU A 45 12.75 -6.13 10.12
C LEU A 45 12.61 -4.63 10.38
N GLU A 46 13.03 -4.17 11.56
CA GLU A 46 13.03 -2.75 11.91
C GLU A 46 13.97 -1.93 11.01
N ASN A 47 15.16 -2.45 10.73
CA ASN A 47 16.12 -1.80 9.85
C ASN A 47 15.60 -1.70 8.41
N ILE A 48 14.97 -2.75 7.89
CA ILE A 48 14.34 -2.76 6.58
C ILE A 48 13.21 -1.73 6.55
N ALA A 49 12.29 -1.75 7.51
CA ALA A 49 11.17 -0.80 7.57
C ALA A 49 11.64 0.66 7.62
N LYS A 50 12.70 0.94 8.40
CA LYS A 50 13.31 2.27 8.48
C LYS A 50 13.91 2.69 7.14
N ASN A 51 14.73 1.84 6.53
CA ASN A 51 15.43 2.15 5.28
C ASN A 51 14.47 2.27 4.09
N SER A 52 13.38 1.50 4.10
CA SER A 52 12.31 1.56 3.10
C SER A 52 11.26 2.65 3.38
N SER A 53 11.44 3.47 4.41
CA SER A 53 10.52 4.58 4.68
C SER A 53 10.63 5.67 3.61
N PHE A 54 9.50 6.34 3.33
CA PHE A 54 9.45 7.38 2.30
C PHE A 54 10.49 8.49 2.53
N GLU A 55 10.64 8.95 3.78
CA GLU A 55 11.60 10.00 4.12
C GLU A 55 13.04 9.55 3.94
N THR A 56 13.37 8.31 4.35
CA THR A 56 14.71 7.77 4.18
C THR A 56 15.05 7.61 2.70
N MET A 57 14.17 6.98 1.90
CA MET A 57 14.39 6.80 0.47
C MET A 57 14.53 8.15 -0.27
N LYS A 58 13.64 9.12 0.02
CA LYS A 58 13.72 10.47 -0.56
C LYS A 58 15.01 11.20 -0.18
N THR A 59 15.50 10.99 1.04
CA THR A 59 16.77 11.56 1.50
C THR A 59 17.95 10.92 0.78
N MET A 60 17.96 9.59 0.65
CA MET A 60 19.01 8.88 -0.11
C MET A 60 19.04 9.32 -1.58
N ALA A 61 17.88 9.59 -2.20
CA ALA A 61 17.81 10.18 -3.54
C ALA A 61 18.44 11.57 -3.63
N LYS A 62 18.19 12.44 -2.63
CA LYS A 62 18.84 13.78 -2.58
C LYS A 62 20.35 13.67 -2.41
N GLU A 63 20.82 12.66 -1.72
CA GLU A 63 22.25 12.38 -1.51
C GLU A 63 22.92 11.66 -2.69
N GLY A 64 22.16 11.33 -3.76
CA GLY A 64 22.68 10.59 -4.91
C GLY A 64 23.00 9.11 -4.62
N LYS A 65 22.43 8.56 -3.55
CA LYS A 65 22.60 7.16 -3.12
C LYS A 65 21.50 6.23 -3.64
N GLU A 66 20.44 6.79 -4.20
CA GLU A 66 19.37 6.05 -4.88
C GLU A 66 19.45 6.20 -6.39
N THR A 67 18.94 5.20 -7.11
CA THR A 67 18.89 5.22 -8.57
C THR A 67 17.81 6.16 -9.12
N PHE A 68 16.78 6.42 -8.31
CA PHE A 68 15.65 7.26 -8.71
C PHE A 68 15.92 8.74 -8.41
N PRO A 69 15.49 9.66 -9.30
CA PRO A 69 15.58 11.09 -9.05
C PRO A 69 14.64 11.51 -7.91
N VAL A 70 14.95 12.62 -7.24
CA VAL A 70 14.17 13.12 -6.08
C VAL A 70 12.71 13.40 -6.45
N GLU A 71 12.47 13.82 -7.70
CA GLU A 71 11.15 14.10 -8.27
C GLU A 71 10.24 12.87 -8.32
N PHE A 72 10.82 11.66 -8.29
CA PHE A 72 10.06 10.41 -8.19
C PHE A 72 9.28 10.33 -6.85
N PHE A 73 9.80 10.96 -5.80
CA PHE A 73 9.23 10.91 -4.44
C PHE A 73 8.32 12.11 -4.14
N ARG A 74 7.06 12.02 -4.57
CA ARG A 74 6.08 13.12 -4.45
C ARG A 74 5.58 13.37 -3.02
N LYS A 75 4.66 12.52 -2.52
CA LYS A 75 4.01 12.68 -1.19
C LYS A 75 4.07 11.44 -0.28
N GLY A 76 4.03 10.23 -0.84
CA GLY A 76 4.07 9.00 -0.03
C GLY A 76 2.87 8.79 0.90
N VAL A 77 1.69 9.29 0.52
CA VAL A 77 0.46 9.20 1.35
C VAL A 77 -0.69 8.57 0.57
N CYS A 78 -1.54 7.83 1.27
CA CYS A 78 -2.79 7.29 0.74
C CYS A 78 -3.85 8.39 0.61
N ASP A 79 -4.87 8.16 -0.23
CA ASP A 79 -6.07 9.02 -0.36
C ASP A 79 -5.88 10.46 -0.87
N ASP A 80 -4.68 10.85 -1.34
CA ASP A 80 -4.46 12.21 -1.84
C ASP A 80 -5.33 12.59 -3.06
N TRP A 81 -5.88 11.60 -3.76
CA TRP A 81 -6.82 11.80 -4.87
C TRP A 81 -8.07 12.59 -4.45
N LYS A 82 -8.49 12.49 -3.18
CA LYS A 82 -9.63 13.23 -2.62
C LYS A 82 -9.42 14.75 -2.62
N ASN A 83 -8.15 15.19 -2.68
CA ASN A 83 -7.80 16.60 -2.80
C ASN A 83 -7.82 17.11 -4.24
N CYS A 84 -7.81 16.21 -5.22
CA CYS A 84 -7.82 16.54 -6.65
C CYS A 84 -9.23 16.47 -7.25
N PHE A 85 -10.13 15.71 -6.65
CA PHE A 85 -11.46 15.44 -7.20
C PHE A 85 -12.48 16.41 -6.60
N ASN A 86 -13.38 16.92 -7.45
CA ASN A 86 -14.64 17.50 -7.00
C ASN A 86 -15.69 16.39 -6.84
N GLU A 87 -16.86 16.73 -6.32
CA GLU A 87 -17.92 15.75 -6.04
C GLU A 87 -18.41 15.02 -7.30
N GLU A 88 -18.50 15.72 -8.43
CA GLU A 88 -18.91 15.14 -9.72
C GLU A 88 -17.93 14.05 -10.17
N TYR A 89 -16.62 14.35 -10.15
CA TYR A 89 -15.58 13.39 -10.55
C TYR A 89 -15.46 12.22 -9.56
N ALA A 90 -15.67 12.46 -8.26
CA ALA A 90 -15.71 11.39 -7.27
C ALA A 90 -16.86 10.41 -7.57
N GLY A 91 -18.07 10.90 -7.82
CA GLY A 91 -19.21 10.06 -8.18
C GLY A 91 -19.03 9.30 -9.50
N LEU A 92 -18.40 9.93 -10.50
CA LEU A 92 -18.04 9.25 -11.74
C LEU A 92 -17.02 8.13 -11.50
N PHE A 93 -16.01 8.39 -10.67
CA PHE A 93 -14.98 7.41 -10.32
C PHE A 93 -15.57 6.19 -9.62
N ASP A 94 -16.50 6.39 -8.68
CA ASP A 94 -17.23 5.31 -8.01
C ASP A 94 -18.00 4.44 -9.01
N THR A 95 -18.72 5.08 -9.93
CA THR A 95 -19.52 4.39 -10.94
C THR A 95 -18.65 3.51 -11.84
N ILE A 96 -17.53 4.06 -12.32
CA ILE A 96 -16.58 3.33 -13.15
C ILE A 96 -15.96 2.18 -12.35
N THR A 97 -15.54 2.43 -11.11
CA THR A 97 -14.91 1.43 -10.25
C THR A 97 -15.88 0.28 -9.99
N ASN A 98 -17.10 0.55 -9.51
CA ASN A 98 -18.10 -0.48 -9.26
C ASN A 98 -18.43 -1.31 -10.51
N THR A 99 -18.49 -0.66 -11.68
CA THR A 99 -18.75 -1.35 -12.96
C THR A 99 -17.57 -2.22 -13.39
N LYS A 100 -16.33 -1.72 -13.29
CA LYS A 100 -15.13 -2.43 -13.75
C LYS A 100 -14.70 -3.55 -12.83
N PHE A 101 -14.93 -3.40 -11.53
CA PHE A 101 -14.61 -4.41 -10.52
C PHE A 101 -15.78 -5.38 -10.26
N ALA A 102 -16.93 -5.21 -10.93
CA ALA A 102 -18.05 -6.13 -10.83
C ALA A 102 -17.64 -7.57 -11.21
N GLY A 103 -17.89 -8.52 -10.30
CA GLY A 103 -17.55 -9.93 -10.51
C GLY A 103 -16.07 -10.28 -10.31
N ILE A 104 -15.22 -9.30 -10.00
CA ILE A 104 -13.81 -9.53 -9.68
C ILE A 104 -13.65 -9.69 -8.17
N ASN A 105 -13.18 -10.86 -7.73
CA ASN A 105 -12.84 -11.09 -6.32
C ASN A 105 -11.41 -10.63 -6.01
N ILE A 106 -11.10 -9.37 -6.34
CA ILE A 106 -9.88 -8.71 -5.88
C ILE A 106 -10.31 -7.89 -4.67
N PRO A 107 -9.81 -8.19 -3.46
CA PRO A 107 -9.98 -7.28 -2.35
C PRO A 107 -9.35 -5.95 -2.79
N TYR A 108 -10.06 -4.84 -2.66
CA TYR A 108 -9.44 -3.53 -2.67
C TYR A 108 -9.57 -3.01 -1.25
N CYS A 109 -8.60 -2.23 -0.75
CA CYS A 109 -8.65 -1.71 0.61
C CYS A 109 -9.72 -0.61 0.70
N THR A 110 -10.99 -1.00 0.64
CA THR A 110 -12.11 -0.14 0.97
C THR A 110 -12.25 -0.18 2.48
N LYS A 111 -11.84 0.89 3.17
CA LYS A 111 -12.40 1.12 4.51
C LYS A 111 -13.87 1.44 4.33
N VAL A 112 -14.73 0.42 4.33
CA VAL A 112 -16.16 0.55 4.63
C VAL A 112 -16.42 -0.16 5.95
N GLN A 113 -16.16 0.53 7.05
CA GLN A 113 -16.77 0.16 8.33
C GLN A 113 -18.00 1.04 8.53
N GLY A 114 -19.17 0.45 8.21
CA GLY A 114 -20.47 0.97 8.63
C GLY A 114 -21.02 2.14 7.79
N GLY A 115 -22.06 1.86 7.01
CA GLY A 115 -22.89 2.89 6.36
C GLY A 115 -22.81 2.84 4.84
N ASN A 116 -23.97 3.02 4.21
CA ASN A 116 -24.21 2.93 2.76
C ASN A 116 -23.05 3.45 1.91
N SER A 117 -22.68 2.66 0.91
CA SER A 117 -21.63 2.94 -0.07
C SER A 117 -21.89 4.26 -0.80
N SER A 118 -21.23 5.32 -0.35
CA SER A 118 -21.02 6.54 -1.10
C SER A 118 -19.63 7.08 -0.77
N PHE A 119 -18.79 7.33 -1.78
CA PHE A 119 -17.59 8.15 -1.59
C PHE A 119 -18.02 9.62 -1.55
N THR A 120 -18.80 9.97 -0.53
CA THR A 120 -19.20 11.36 -0.26
C THR A 120 -18.31 11.92 0.84
N LYS A 121 -17.70 13.05 0.52
CA LYS A 121 -16.95 13.91 1.43
C LYS A 121 -17.87 14.33 2.60
N GLN A 122 -17.42 14.16 3.84
CA GLN A 122 -18.06 14.82 5.00
C GLN A 122 -17.85 16.33 4.91
#